data_AF-A0A1Q7L047-F1
#
_entry.id   AF-A0A1Q7L047-F1
#
_cell.length_a   1.000
_cell.length_b   1.000
_cell.length_c   1.000
_cell.angle_alpha   90.00
_cell.angle_beta   90.00
_cell.angle_gamma   90.00
#
_symmetry.space_group_name_H-M   'P 1'
#
loop_
_entity.id
_entity.type
_entity.pdbx_description
1 polymer ?
#
loop_
_entity_poly.entity_id
_entity_poly.type
_entity_poly.pdbx_seq_one_letter_code
_entity_poly.pdbx_strand_id
1 'polypeptide(L)'
;MQEIISKLRSLILDTTKNSDSDCIALSGGLDSSILASCLEYGKIQAFAMVTMDFPSTDLVYAQLVAKLYHMNLDVITATIEDLLEAAEQTIKILKVFNPIEIRNNIVTYLTMKHAKNNRFKSIMTGDGADELFAGYHFFQRLYLTDLQKDLERIWEIMHFPSKSISKSLGLSLQTPFLDKKVTHYAKKIPPEFKVREERGKKYGKWILRKAFEDILPESITWREKAAMQDGSGTGGLTSFFATLVPDLIFSEKTKKYAQKEKVTLNSKESLYYYELYRKYYDFPANLVESKTRCPQCNFSKETESHFCRMCGSFPI
;
A
#
# COMPACT_ATOMS: atom_id res chain seq x y z
N MET A 1 25.60 -0.78 -15.55
CA MET A 1 24.64 -1.67 -14.85
C MET A 1 25.14 -2.08 -13.46
N GLN A 2 26.31 -2.73 -13.33
CA GLN A 2 26.84 -3.14 -12.02
C GLN A 2 27.04 -1.97 -11.04
N GLU A 3 27.50 -0.83 -11.52
CA GLU A 3 27.61 0.39 -10.71
C GLU A 3 26.24 0.87 -10.18
N ILE A 4 25.19 0.78 -11.00
CA ILE A 4 23.82 1.14 -10.61
C ILE A 4 23.33 0.23 -9.49
N ILE A 5 23.54 -1.08 -9.65
CA ILE A 5 23.18 -2.10 -8.67
C ILE A 5 23.91 -1.86 -7.35
N SER A 6 25.23 -1.73 -7.39
CA SER A 6 26.06 -1.54 -6.21
C SER A 6 25.69 -0.25 -5.46
N LYS A 7 25.52 0.86 -6.20
CA LYS A 7 25.15 2.14 -5.59
C LYS A 7 23.74 2.12 -5.00
N LEU A 8 22.77 1.54 -5.70
CA LEU A 8 21.40 1.41 -5.19
C LEU A 8 21.37 0.57 -3.92
N ARG A 9 22.04 -0.58 -3.93
CA ARG A 9 22.16 -1.48 -2.77
C ARG A 9 22.77 -0.75 -1.57
N SER A 10 23.91 -0.09 -1.76
CA SER A 10 24.58 0.67 -0.70
C SER A 10 23.66 1.74 -0.11
N LEU A 11 22.95 2.52 -0.94
CA LEU A 11 22.03 3.55 -0.45
C LEU A 11 20.89 2.97 0.39
N ILE A 12 20.29 1.86 -0.05
CA ILE A 12 19.20 1.21 0.71
C ILE A 12 19.74 0.60 2.00
N LEU A 13 20.89 -0.09 1.95
CA LEU A 13 21.55 -0.65 3.13
C LEU A 13 21.84 0.43 4.17
N ASP A 14 22.51 1.50 3.75
CA ASP A 14 22.94 2.58 4.64
C ASP A 14 21.73 3.28 5.27
N THR A 15 20.71 3.61 4.48
CA THR A 15 19.50 4.25 5.01
C THR A 15 18.73 3.33 5.96
N THR A 16 18.63 2.04 5.65
CA THR A 16 17.87 1.09 6.46
C THR A 16 18.58 0.80 7.78
N LYS A 17 19.91 0.60 7.77
CA LYS A 17 20.71 0.35 8.98
C LYS A 17 20.73 1.53 9.94
N ASN A 18 20.72 2.75 9.41
CA ASN A 18 20.70 3.98 10.20
C ASN A 18 19.29 4.38 10.66
N SER A 19 18.26 3.58 10.33
CA SER A 19 16.91 3.81 10.82
C SER A 19 16.77 3.34 12.26
N ASP A 20 16.26 4.21 13.12
CA ASP A 20 15.98 3.93 14.54
C ASP A 20 14.57 3.34 14.72
N SER A 21 14.29 2.25 14.01
CA SER A 21 12.98 1.58 14.04
C SER A 21 12.95 0.44 15.05
N ASP A 22 11.98 0.43 15.95
CA ASP A 22 11.80 -0.66 16.92
C ASP A 22 11.15 -1.90 16.28
N CYS A 23 10.31 -1.69 15.26
CA CYS A 23 9.62 -2.76 14.56
C CYS A 23 9.53 -2.53 13.04
N ILE A 24 9.20 -3.58 12.29
CA ILE A 24 9.00 -3.58 10.83
C ILE A 24 7.70 -4.30 10.45
N ALA A 25 6.94 -3.70 9.54
CA ALA A 25 5.83 -4.38 8.86
C ALA A 25 6.38 -5.33 7.78
N LEU A 26 6.35 -6.64 8.05
CA LEU A 26 6.94 -7.68 7.23
C LEU A 26 5.85 -8.52 6.51
N SER A 27 5.55 -8.16 5.26
CA SER A 27 4.64 -8.92 4.40
C SER A 27 5.29 -10.11 3.69
N GLY A 28 6.62 -10.22 3.70
CA GLY A 28 7.36 -11.15 2.84
C GLY A 28 7.28 -10.82 1.35
N GLY A 29 6.73 -9.66 0.98
CA GLY A 29 6.88 -9.09 -0.36
C GLY A 29 8.32 -8.63 -0.59
N LEU A 30 8.67 -8.35 -1.85
CA LEU A 30 10.04 -7.96 -2.22
C LEU A 30 10.57 -6.80 -1.36
N ASP A 31 9.76 -5.76 -1.17
CA ASP A 31 10.21 -4.51 -0.55
C ASP A 31 10.50 -4.67 0.94
N SER A 32 9.57 -5.25 1.69
CA SER A 32 9.73 -5.52 3.11
C SER A 32 10.83 -6.55 3.37
N SER A 33 11.02 -7.51 2.45
CA SER A 33 12.12 -8.48 2.52
C SER A 33 13.49 -7.86 2.27
N ILE A 34 13.58 -6.91 1.34
CA ILE A 34 14.80 -6.11 1.13
C ILE A 34 15.14 -5.33 2.40
N LEU A 35 14.17 -4.65 3.01
CA LEU A 35 14.42 -3.94 4.26
C LEU A 35 14.84 -4.89 5.38
N ALA A 36 14.17 -6.03 5.53
CA ALA A 36 14.54 -7.08 6.48
C ALA A 36 15.99 -7.56 6.29
N SER A 37 16.42 -7.77 5.05
CA SER A 37 17.78 -8.21 4.73
C SER A 37 18.88 -7.21 5.10
N CYS A 38 18.52 -5.94 5.24
CA CYS A 38 19.45 -4.87 5.59
C CYS A 38 19.61 -4.69 7.11
N LEU A 39 18.71 -5.26 7.91
CA LEU A 39 18.63 -5.03 9.35
C LEU A 39 19.54 -5.99 10.13
N GLU A 40 20.00 -5.55 11.30
CA GLU A 40 20.81 -6.38 12.19
C GLU A 40 19.95 -7.42 12.91
N TYR A 41 20.50 -8.61 13.08
CA TYR A 41 19.89 -9.73 13.78
C TYR A 41 19.33 -9.30 15.15
N GLY A 42 18.08 -9.70 15.46
CA GLY A 42 17.49 -9.58 16.80
C GLY A 42 17.25 -8.15 17.31
N LYS A 43 17.51 -7.13 16.49
CA LYS A 43 17.37 -5.71 16.88
C LYS A 43 15.95 -5.19 16.77
N ILE A 44 15.14 -5.79 15.91
CA ILE A 44 13.86 -5.25 15.47
C ILE A 44 12.78 -6.33 15.49
N GLN A 45 11.59 -5.97 15.99
CA GLN A 45 10.43 -6.84 16.00
C GLN A 45 9.76 -6.84 14.61
N ALA A 46 9.44 -8.01 14.06
CA ALA A 46 8.70 -8.11 12.80
C ALA A 46 7.21 -8.38 13.05
N PHE A 47 6.35 -7.77 12.24
CA PHE A 47 4.91 -7.97 12.27
C PHE A 47 4.38 -8.39 10.91
N ALA A 48 3.59 -9.46 10.88
CA ALA A 48 2.80 -9.87 9.72
C ALA A 48 1.34 -9.95 10.11
N MET A 49 0.44 -9.44 9.25
CA MET A 49 -1.01 -9.54 9.49
C MET A 49 -1.63 -10.57 8.54
N VAL A 50 -2.56 -11.36 9.10
CA VAL A 50 -3.46 -12.24 8.35
C VAL A 50 -4.90 -12.03 8.80
N THR A 51 -5.82 -12.18 7.85
CA THR A 51 -7.24 -12.30 8.16
C THR A 51 -7.59 -13.77 8.39
N MET A 52 -8.28 -14.09 9.48
CA MET A 52 -8.67 -15.46 9.81
C MET A 52 -9.74 -16.00 8.86
N ASP A 53 -10.69 -15.15 8.48
CA ASP A 53 -11.86 -15.52 7.69
C ASP A 53 -11.59 -15.59 6.19
N PHE A 54 -10.45 -15.06 5.71
CA PHE A 54 -10.14 -14.94 4.29
C PHE A 54 -8.74 -15.49 3.95
N PRO A 55 -8.58 -16.10 2.76
CA PRO A 55 -7.27 -16.56 2.31
C PRO A 55 -6.24 -15.44 2.31
N SER A 56 -5.05 -15.73 2.84
CA SER A 56 -3.91 -14.82 2.84
C SER A 56 -2.67 -15.57 2.34
N THR A 57 -1.77 -14.85 1.67
CA THR A 57 -0.56 -15.45 1.08
C THR A 57 0.73 -14.91 1.69
N ASP A 58 0.68 -13.74 2.32
CA ASP A 58 1.87 -13.05 2.84
C ASP A 58 2.52 -13.79 4.01
N LEU A 59 1.75 -14.46 4.87
CA LEU A 59 2.29 -15.11 6.07
C LEU A 59 3.38 -16.15 5.75
N VAL A 60 3.18 -16.96 4.71
CA VAL A 60 4.17 -17.97 4.30
C VAL A 60 5.50 -17.33 3.95
N TYR A 61 5.47 -16.21 3.22
CA TYR A 61 6.67 -15.48 2.83
C TYR A 61 7.26 -14.67 3.97
N ALA A 62 6.42 -14.08 4.82
CA ALA A 62 6.87 -13.37 6.02
C ALA A 62 7.61 -14.31 6.97
N GLN A 63 7.08 -15.52 7.20
CA GLN A 63 7.74 -16.56 7.98
C GLN A 63 9.06 -17.01 7.36
N LEU A 64 9.10 -17.18 6.03
CA LEU A 64 10.34 -17.51 5.32
C LEU A 64 11.42 -16.44 5.54
N VAL A 65 11.07 -15.18 5.37
CA VAL A 65 12.00 -14.04 5.51
C VAL A 65 12.42 -13.84 6.96
N ALA A 66 11.47 -13.94 7.90
CA ALA A 66 11.76 -13.87 9.32
C ALA A 66 12.71 -14.99 9.76
N LYS A 67 12.53 -16.21 9.25
CA LYS A 67 13.45 -17.32 9.52
C LYS A 67 14.83 -17.07 8.91
N LEU A 68 14.89 -16.59 7.67
CA LEU A 68 16.15 -16.32 6.96
C LEU A 68 17.01 -15.27 7.65
N TYR A 69 16.38 -14.20 8.15
CA TYR A 69 17.07 -13.10 8.84
C TYR A 69 16.89 -13.14 10.35
N HIS A 70 16.42 -14.27 10.87
CA HIS A 70 16.25 -14.56 12.29
C HIS A 70 15.55 -13.45 13.08
N MET A 71 14.47 -12.94 12.52
CA MET A 71 13.62 -11.94 13.15
C MET A 71 12.61 -12.64 14.08
N ASN A 72 12.31 -12.01 15.22
CA ASN A 72 11.12 -12.40 15.96
C ASN A 72 9.90 -11.92 15.18
N LEU A 73 9.02 -12.83 14.77
CA LEU A 73 7.84 -12.53 13.97
C LEU A 73 6.58 -12.73 14.80
N ASP A 74 5.88 -11.64 15.10
CA ASP A 74 4.55 -11.71 15.69
C ASP A 74 3.52 -11.69 14.56
N VAL A 75 2.64 -12.69 14.57
CA VAL A 75 1.55 -12.83 13.59
C VAL A 75 0.28 -12.23 14.18
N ILE A 76 -0.19 -11.16 13.56
CA ILE A 76 -1.42 -10.47 13.90
C ILE A 76 -2.57 -11.16 13.16
N THR A 77 -3.42 -11.85 13.90
CA THR A 77 -4.64 -12.47 13.38
C THR A 77 -5.81 -11.50 13.56
N ALA A 78 -6.53 -11.19 12.49
CA ALA A 78 -7.70 -10.31 12.52
C ALA A 78 -8.97 -11.05 12.08
N THR A 79 -10.07 -10.82 12.79
CA THR A 79 -11.41 -11.28 12.40
C THR A 79 -12.11 -10.23 11.53
N ILE A 80 -13.25 -10.59 10.93
CA ILE A 80 -14.11 -9.62 10.22
C ILE A 80 -14.47 -8.42 11.11
N GLU A 81 -14.76 -8.62 12.40
CA GLU A 81 -15.07 -7.53 13.33
C GLU A 81 -13.89 -6.57 13.47
N ASP A 82 -12.66 -7.08 13.61
CA ASP A 82 -11.45 -6.27 13.65
C ASP A 82 -11.28 -5.47 12.34
N LEU A 83 -11.56 -6.09 11.19
CA LEU A 83 -11.48 -5.41 9.89
C LEU A 83 -12.51 -4.27 9.79
N LEU A 84 -13.75 -4.48 10.26
CA LEU A 84 -14.80 -3.46 10.23
C LEU A 84 -14.49 -2.30 11.18
N GLU A 85 -13.97 -2.58 12.37
CA GLU A 85 -13.48 -1.53 13.29
C GLU A 85 -12.33 -0.75 12.65
N ALA A 86 -11.34 -1.45 12.10
CA ALA A 86 -10.19 -0.83 11.44
C ALA A 86 -10.60 -0.01 10.21
N ALA A 87 -11.61 -0.44 9.45
CA ALA A 87 -12.16 0.31 8.33
C ALA A 87 -12.71 1.66 8.81
N GLU A 88 -13.49 1.67 9.90
CA GLU A 88 -14.03 2.91 10.47
C GLU A 88 -12.91 3.85 10.93
N GLN A 89 -11.88 3.33 11.61
CA GLN A 89 -10.75 4.13 12.06
C GLN A 89 -9.94 4.68 10.89
N THR A 90 -9.71 3.86 9.86
CA THR A 90 -9.05 4.27 8.63
C THR A 90 -9.80 5.40 7.93
N ILE A 91 -11.13 5.32 7.85
CA ILE A 91 -11.97 6.38 7.28
C ILE A 91 -11.88 7.67 8.11
N LYS A 92 -11.89 7.58 9.44
CA LYS A 92 -11.68 8.75 10.33
C LYS A 92 -10.31 9.40 10.13
N ILE A 93 -9.27 8.60 9.89
CA ILE A 93 -7.91 9.13 9.73
C ILE A 93 -7.72 9.73 8.34
N LEU A 94 -8.12 9.00 7.29
CA LEU A 94 -7.83 9.33 5.90
C LEU A 94 -8.89 10.22 5.25
N LYS A 95 -10.10 10.24 5.79
CA LYS A 95 -11.23 11.05 5.31
C LYS A 95 -11.60 10.73 3.86
N VAL A 96 -11.59 9.45 3.51
CA VAL A 96 -11.97 8.93 2.19
C VAL A 96 -12.91 7.73 2.35
N PHE A 97 -13.62 7.36 1.27
CA PHE A 97 -14.44 6.15 1.21
C PHE A 97 -14.03 5.22 0.05
N ASN A 98 -12.79 5.38 -0.43
CA ASN A 98 -12.18 4.59 -1.48
C ASN A 98 -11.97 3.13 -1.03
N PRO A 99 -12.67 2.14 -1.62
CA PRO A 99 -12.61 0.76 -1.13
C PRO A 99 -11.24 0.09 -1.22
N ILE A 100 -10.44 0.41 -2.24
CA ILE A 100 -9.09 -0.17 -2.39
C ILE A 100 -8.17 0.39 -1.31
N GLU A 101 -8.20 1.70 -1.11
CA GLU A 101 -7.37 2.38 -0.12
C GLU A 101 -7.76 1.99 1.30
N ILE A 102 -9.04 1.82 1.60
CA ILE A 102 -9.50 1.34 2.91
C ILE A 102 -9.01 -0.08 3.17
N ARG A 103 -9.24 -1.03 2.26
CA ARG A 103 -8.79 -2.42 2.44
C ARG A 103 -7.29 -2.54 2.66
N ASN A 104 -6.51 -1.75 1.92
CA ASN A 104 -5.06 -1.66 2.11
C ASN A 104 -4.71 -1.09 3.49
N ASN A 105 -5.35 -0.01 3.90
CA ASN A 105 -4.98 0.68 5.13
C ASN A 105 -5.56 0.08 6.40
N ILE A 106 -6.52 -0.85 6.32
CA ILE A 106 -6.86 -1.74 7.42
C ILE A 106 -5.61 -2.52 7.88
N VAL A 107 -4.81 -3.01 6.92
CA VAL A 107 -3.57 -3.75 7.20
C VAL A 107 -2.56 -2.87 7.92
N THR A 108 -2.32 -1.68 7.36
CA THR A 108 -1.43 -0.68 7.94
C THR A 108 -1.88 -0.27 9.35
N TYR A 109 -3.18 0.01 9.52
CA TYR A 109 -3.76 0.44 10.79
C TYR A 109 -3.64 -0.64 11.86
N LEU A 110 -4.03 -1.88 11.57
CA LEU A 110 -3.97 -2.98 12.54
C LEU A 110 -2.51 -3.31 12.92
N THR A 111 -1.60 -3.30 11.95
CA THR A 111 -0.17 -3.50 12.21
C THR A 111 0.40 -2.42 13.13
N MET A 112 0.09 -1.15 12.85
CA MET A 112 0.53 -0.03 13.69
C MET A 112 -0.17 0.01 15.05
N LYS A 113 -1.46 -0.34 15.12
CA LYS A 113 -2.21 -0.46 16.39
C LYS A 113 -1.58 -1.55 17.27
N HIS A 114 -1.19 -2.68 16.68
CA HIS A 114 -0.48 -3.73 17.38
C HIS A 114 0.91 -3.28 17.89
N ALA A 115 1.69 -2.59 17.06
CA ALA A 115 2.98 -2.01 17.47
C ALA A 115 2.81 -1.08 18.68
N LYS A 116 1.84 -0.16 18.62
CA LYS A 116 1.51 0.76 19.72
C LYS A 116 1.10 0.02 20.99
N ASN A 117 0.23 -0.98 20.89
CA ASN A 117 -0.26 -1.74 22.04
C ASN A 117 0.88 -2.51 22.74
N ASN A 118 1.89 -2.93 21.98
CA ASN A 118 3.11 -3.54 22.50
C ASN A 118 4.21 -2.53 22.87
N ARG A 119 3.86 -1.24 22.98
CA ARG A 119 4.74 -0.14 23.45
C ARG A 119 5.95 0.16 22.56
N PHE A 120 5.92 -0.27 21.30
CA PHE A 120 6.87 0.19 20.29
C PHE A 120 6.58 1.66 19.94
N LYS A 121 7.62 2.43 19.63
CA LYS A 121 7.55 3.87 19.35
C LYS A 121 7.77 4.17 17.87
N SER A 122 8.48 3.30 17.15
CA SER A 122 8.78 3.46 15.73
C SER A 122 8.49 2.19 14.94
N ILE A 123 8.01 2.37 13.69
CA ILE A 123 7.72 1.29 12.75
C ILE A 123 8.27 1.59 11.36
N MET A 124 8.85 0.57 10.73
CA MET A 124 9.39 0.60 9.39
C MET A 124 8.42 -0.01 8.38
N THR A 125 8.30 0.62 7.21
CA THR A 125 7.47 0.15 6.09
C THR A 125 8.22 0.22 4.75
N GLY A 126 7.77 -0.56 3.78
CA GLY A 126 8.30 -0.61 2.41
C GLY A 126 7.77 0.49 1.47
N ASP A 127 7.13 1.53 2.00
CA ASP A 127 6.49 2.58 1.22
C ASP A 127 7.44 3.25 0.22
N GLY A 128 6.93 3.55 -0.98
CA GLY A 128 7.68 4.24 -2.04
C GLY A 128 8.38 3.29 -3.01
N ALA A 129 8.59 2.02 -2.66
CA ALA A 129 9.28 1.09 -3.54
C ALA A 129 8.53 0.85 -4.87
N ASP A 130 7.20 0.74 -4.84
CA ASP A 130 6.39 0.56 -6.05
C ASP A 130 6.41 1.80 -6.96
N GLU A 131 6.30 2.99 -6.38
CA GLU A 131 6.30 4.27 -7.09
C GLU A 131 7.67 4.55 -7.72
N LEU A 132 8.76 4.32 -6.99
CA LEU A 132 10.10 4.68 -7.44
C LEU A 132 10.66 3.70 -8.48
N PHE A 133 10.31 2.42 -8.37
CA PHE A 133 10.91 1.33 -9.16
C PHE A 133 9.90 0.59 -10.05
N ALA A 134 8.76 1.21 -10.37
CA ALA A 134 7.76 0.67 -11.28
C ALA A 134 7.21 -0.71 -10.87
N GLY A 135 6.79 -0.85 -9.62
CA GLY A 135 6.34 -2.13 -9.07
C GLY A 135 4.89 -2.50 -9.38
N TYR A 136 4.03 -1.54 -9.71
CA TYR A 136 2.66 -1.82 -10.10
C TYR A 136 2.56 -2.60 -11.41
N HIS A 137 1.65 -3.59 -11.47
CA HIS A 137 1.49 -4.48 -12.62
C HIS A 137 1.24 -3.75 -13.94
N PHE A 138 0.54 -2.62 -13.92
CA PHE A 138 0.25 -1.86 -15.14
C PHE A 138 1.51 -1.30 -15.82
N PHE A 139 2.58 -1.00 -15.08
CA PHE A 139 3.85 -0.53 -15.67
C PHE A 139 4.49 -1.56 -16.59
N GLN A 140 4.25 -2.85 -16.34
CA GLN A 140 4.80 -3.93 -17.16
C GLN A 140 4.21 -3.91 -18.59
N ARG A 141 3.06 -3.27 -18.79
CA ARG A 141 2.37 -3.20 -20.08
C ARG A 141 2.72 -1.95 -20.90
N LEU A 142 3.46 -1.00 -20.30
CA LEU A 142 3.80 0.26 -20.97
C LEU A 142 5.03 0.12 -21.86
N TYR A 143 5.07 0.94 -22.91
CA TYR A 143 6.29 1.26 -23.65
C TYR A 143 7.20 2.17 -22.82
N LEU A 144 8.51 2.19 -23.11
CA LEU A 144 9.50 2.92 -22.31
C LEU A 144 9.20 4.42 -22.22
N THR A 145 8.73 5.04 -23.31
CA THR A 145 8.37 6.46 -23.34
C THR A 145 7.20 6.79 -22.42
N ASP A 146 6.20 5.92 -22.37
CA ASP A 146 5.01 6.11 -21.54
C ASP A 146 5.32 5.77 -20.08
N LEU A 147 6.18 4.77 -19.85
CA LEU A 147 6.66 4.41 -18.51
C LEU A 147 7.35 5.57 -17.81
N GLN A 148 8.23 6.30 -18.49
CA GLN A 148 8.92 7.45 -17.89
C GLN A 148 7.93 8.55 -17.49
N LYS A 149 7.01 8.90 -18.39
CA LYS A 149 5.98 9.93 -18.14
C LYS A 149 5.07 9.53 -16.97
N ASP A 150 4.61 8.29 -16.94
CA ASP A 150 3.75 7.80 -15.87
C ASP A 150 4.47 7.73 -14.52
N LEU A 151 5.77 7.39 -14.50
CA LEU A 151 6.57 7.43 -13.29
C LEU A 151 6.73 8.86 -12.76
N GLU A 152 7.07 9.82 -13.63
CA GLU A 152 7.18 11.24 -13.25
C GLU A 152 5.89 11.76 -12.65
N ARG A 153 4.75 11.50 -13.32
CA ARG A 153 3.41 11.83 -12.82
C ARG A 153 3.13 11.19 -11.46
N ILE A 154 3.42 9.90 -11.28
CA ILE A 154 3.23 9.21 -10.00
C ILE A 154 4.11 9.80 -8.90
N TRP A 155 5.35 10.20 -9.20
CA TRP A 155 6.24 10.81 -8.21
C TRP A 155 5.76 12.17 -7.71
N GLU A 156 4.97 12.89 -8.51
CA GLU A 156 4.37 14.17 -8.12
C GLU A 156 3.15 13.99 -7.20
N ILE A 157 2.34 12.96 -7.47
CA ILE A 157 1.06 12.74 -6.77
C ILE A 157 1.08 11.64 -5.71
N MET A 158 2.21 10.92 -5.56
CA MET A 158 2.34 9.81 -4.62
C MET A 158 1.97 10.24 -3.19
N HIS A 159 1.14 9.42 -2.56
CA HIS A 159 0.61 9.66 -1.23
C HIS A 159 0.75 8.40 -0.39
N PHE A 160 1.16 8.56 0.87
CA PHE A 160 1.44 7.45 1.78
C PHE A 160 0.55 7.57 3.03
N PRO A 161 -0.64 6.92 3.02
CA PRO A 161 -1.56 6.92 4.15
C PRO A 161 -0.97 6.46 5.49
N SER A 162 0.06 5.60 5.44
CA SER A 162 0.87 5.16 6.57
C SER A 162 1.34 6.34 7.45
N LYS A 163 1.68 7.49 6.85
CA LYS A 163 2.11 8.69 7.58
C LYS A 163 1.00 9.29 8.43
N SER A 164 -0.23 9.33 7.90
CA SER A 164 -1.40 9.81 8.64
C SER A 164 -1.79 8.84 9.75
N ILE A 165 -1.72 7.53 9.46
CA ILE A 165 -2.04 6.46 10.41
C ILE A 165 -1.03 6.43 11.56
N SER A 166 0.28 6.42 11.26
CA SER A 166 1.33 6.41 12.28
C SER A 166 1.22 7.63 13.19
N LYS A 167 0.99 8.82 12.61
CA LYS A 167 0.79 10.06 13.37
C LYS A 167 -0.43 9.97 14.29
N SER A 168 -1.55 9.44 13.81
CA SER A 168 -2.77 9.27 14.63
C SER A 168 -2.56 8.32 15.81
N LEU A 169 -1.64 7.36 15.66
CA LEU A 169 -1.30 6.39 16.70
C LEU A 169 -0.15 6.84 17.58
N GLY A 170 0.56 7.92 17.25
CA GLY A 170 1.72 8.41 18.00
C GLY A 170 3.00 7.60 17.72
N LEU A 171 3.10 6.97 16.55
CA LEU A 171 4.26 6.22 16.11
C LEU A 171 5.12 7.05 15.15
N SER A 172 6.44 6.97 15.33
CA SER A 172 7.42 7.42 14.36
C SER A 172 7.45 6.45 13.18
N LEU A 173 7.31 6.96 11.95
CA LEU A 173 7.32 6.14 10.74
C LEU A 173 8.68 6.23 10.05
N GLN A 174 9.23 5.07 9.70
CA GLN A 174 10.47 4.93 8.96
C GLN A 174 10.18 4.35 7.56
N THR A 175 10.60 5.06 6.52
CA THR A 175 10.36 4.70 5.11
C THR A 175 11.68 4.80 4.33
N PRO A 176 12.58 3.80 4.41
CA PRO A 176 13.92 3.90 3.84
C PRO A 176 13.93 4.17 2.33
N PHE A 177 12.96 3.65 1.57
CA PHE A 177 12.85 3.93 0.13
C PHE A 177 12.53 5.41 -0.17
N LEU A 178 11.84 6.10 0.75
CA LEU A 178 11.51 7.52 0.64
C LEU A 178 12.61 8.46 1.18
N ASP A 179 13.74 7.92 1.64
CA ASP A 179 14.89 8.76 1.99
C ASP A 179 15.35 9.61 0.80
N LYS A 180 15.85 10.81 1.08
CA LYS A 180 16.25 11.77 0.04
C LYS A 180 17.33 11.23 -0.88
N LYS A 181 18.27 10.44 -0.38
CA LYS A 181 19.36 9.88 -1.20
C LYS A 181 18.83 8.75 -2.08
N VAL A 182 17.99 7.88 -1.51
CA VAL A 182 17.38 6.75 -2.25
C VAL A 182 16.44 7.27 -3.34
N THR A 183 15.50 8.17 -3.00
CA THR A 183 14.56 8.78 -3.95
C THR A 183 15.29 9.52 -5.06
N HIS A 184 16.28 10.36 -4.73
CA HIS A 184 17.06 11.10 -5.72
C HIS A 184 17.78 10.18 -6.70
N TYR A 185 18.38 9.09 -6.20
CA TYR A 185 19.05 8.13 -7.05
C TYR A 185 18.06 7.32 -7.89
N ALA A 186 16.98 6.83 -7.28
CA ALA A 186 15.95 6.04 -7.96
C ALA A 186 15.29 6.80 -9.12
N LYS A 187 15.06 8.12 -8.99
CA LYS A 187 14.52 8.97 -10.06
C LYS A 187 15.48 9.15 -11.24
N LYS A 188 16.79 8.98 -11.04
CA LYS A 188 17.81 9.04 -12.10
C LYS A 188 18.04 7.72 -12.83
N ILE A 189 17.57 6.60 -12.28
CA ILE A 189 17.72 5.29 -12.91
C ILE A 189 16.85 5.26 -14.19
N PRO A 190 17.44 4.92 -15.36
CA PRO A 190 16.68 4.80 -16.60
C PRO A 190 15.51 3.79 -16.50
N PRO A 191 14.35 4.09 -17.11
CA PRO A 191 13.13 3.29 -16.97
C PRO A 191 13.29 1.83 -17.45
N GLU A 192 14.18 1.57 -18.42
CA GLU A 192 14.51 0.24 -18.92
C GLU A 192 15.15 -0.70 -17.87
N PHE A 193 15.70 -0.14 -16.79
CA PHE A 193 16.16 -0.91 -15.65
C PHE A 193 15.07 -1.13 -14.60
N LYS A 194 13.98 -0.35 -14.63
CA LYS A 194 12.86 -0.50 -13.68
C LYS A 194 11.91 -1.60 -14.12
N VAL A 195 11.66 -1.67 -15.42
CA VAL A 195 10.82 -2.69 -16.03
C VAL A 195 11.58 -3.41 -17.14
N ARG A 196 11.87 -4.69 -16.94
CA ARG A 196 12.67 -5.48 -17.90
C ARG A 196 12.24 -6.94 -17.91
N GLU A 197 12.48 -7.60 -19.04
CA GLU A 197 12.34 -9.04 -19.17
C GLU A 197 13.47 -9.79 -18.46
N GLU A 198 13.11 -10.81 -17.70
CA GLU A 198 14.00 -11.78 -17.08
C GLU A 198 13.37 -13.17 -17.25
N ARG A 199 14.11 -14.14 -17.78
CA ARG A 199 13.64 -15.54 -17.93
C ARG A 199 12.28 -15.66 -18.63
N GLY A 200 12.08 -14.91 -19.71
CA GLY A 200 10.86 -14.93 -20.52
C GLY A 200 9.65 -14.22 -19.88
N LYS A 201 9.86 -13.45 -18.82
CA LYS A 201 8.79 -12.69 -18.14
C LYS A 201 9.22 -11.27 -17.83
N LYS A 202 8.32 -10.31 -18.04
CA LYS A 202 8.55 -8.90 -17.71
C LYS A 202 8.32 -8.65 -16.22
N TYR A 203 9.28 -8.03 -15.55
CA TYR A 203 9.21 -7.69 -14.13
C TYR A 203 9.31 -6.19 -13.93
N GLY A 204 8.41 -5.66 -13.09
CA GLY A 204 8.65 -4.38 -12.40
C GLY A 204 9.68 -4.54 -11.28
N LYS A 205 10.22 -3.43 -10.79
CA LYS A 205 11.31 -3.40 -9.79
C LYS A 205 12.54 -4.18 -10.23
N TRP A 206 12.79 -4.34 -11.53
CA TRP A 206 13.83 -5.25 -12.02
C TRP A 206 15.21 -4.91 -11.45
N ILE A 207 15.60 -3.64 -11.46
CA ILE A 207 16.88 -3.19 -10.89
C ILE A 207 16.99 -3.46 -9.39
N LEU A 208 15.87 -3.38 -8.67
CA LEU A 208 15.81 -3.62 -7.24
C LEU A 208 15.94 -5.13 -6.96
N ARG A 209 15.29 -5.99 -7.78
CA ARG A 209 15.46 -7.44 -7.73
C ARG A 209 16.92 -7.83 -7.96
N LYS A 210 17.54 -7.32 -9.04
CA LYS A 210 18.96 -7.54 -9.34
C LYS A 210 19.88 -7.02 -8.24
N ALA A 211 19.52 -5.93 -7.59
CA ALA A 211 20.30 -5.40 -6.49
C ALA A 211 20.26 -6.24 -5.22
N PHE A 212 19.38 -7.24 -5.10
CA PHE A 212 19.27 -8.07 -3.89
C PHE A 212 19.17 -9.58 -4.18
N GLU A 213 19.35 -10.02 -5.44
CA GLU A 213 19.14 -11.42 -5.86
C GLU A 213 20.16 -12.43 -5.30
N ASP A 214 21.30 -11.95 -4.82
CA ASP A 214 22.35 -12.73 -4.16
C ASP A 214 22.13 -12.90 -2.64
N ILE A 215 21.25 -12.09 -2.04
CA ILE A 215 20.98 -12.12 -0.59
C ILE A 215 19.55 -12.56 -0.25
N LEU A 216 18.62 -12.43 -1.18
CA LEU A 216 17.24 -12.90 -1.06
C LEU A 216 17.03 -14.18 -1.89
N PRO A 217 16.27 -15.17 -1.38
CA PRO A 217 15.99 -16.39 -2.11
C PRO A 217 15.16 -16.09 -3.36
N GLU A 218 15.35 -16.91 -4.40
CA GLU A 218 14.68 -16.72 -5.69
C GLU A 218 13.15 -16.64 -5.56
N SER A 219 12.57 -17.43 -4.63
CA SER A 219 11.14 -17.47 -4.32
C SER A 219 10.57 -16.15 -3.77
N ILE A 220 11.43 -15.24 -3.30
CA ILE A 220 11.07 -13.88 -2.87
C ILE A 220 11.46 -12.89 -3.97
N THR A 221 12.72 -12.95 -4.41
CA THR A 221 13.32 -12.01 -5.36
C THR A 221 12.57 -11.93 -6.67
N TRP A 222 12.04 -13.05 -7.17
CA TRP A 222 11.35 -13.12 -8.47
C TRP A 222 9.86 -13.46 -8.34
N ARG A 223 9.28 -13.35 -7.14
CA ARG A 223 7.83 -13.54 -6.94
C ARG A 223 7.00 -12.46 -7.62
N GLU A 224 5.79 -12.82 -8.02
CA GLU A 224 4.79 -11.87 -8.51
C GLU A 224 4.32 -10.93 -7.39
N LYS A 225 4.08 -9.67 -7.74
CA LYS A 225 3.51 -8.71 -6.79
C LYS A 225 2.10 -9.16 -6.40
N ALA A 226 1.90 -9.44 -5.12
CA ALA A 226 0.59 -9.45 -4.50
C ALA A 226 0.23 -8.02 -4.07
N ALA A 227 -1.02 -7.60 -4.27
CA ALA A 227 -1.49 -6.38 -3.65
C ALA A 227 -1.68 -6.61 -2.15
N MET A 228 -1.52 -5.58 -1.33
CA MET A 228 -1.52 -5.71 0.12
C MET A 228 -2.85 -6.28 0.65
N GLN A 229 -3.98 -5.91 0.04
CA GLN A 229 -5.27 -6.49 0.41
C GLN A 229 -5.40 -7.99 0.09
N ASP A 230 -4.73 -8.47 -0.97
CA ASP A 230 -4.76 -9.89 -1.35
C ASP A 230 -3.78 -10.70 -0.51
N GLY A 231 -2.61 -10.12 -0.22
CA GLY A 231 -1.57 -10.72 0.60
C GLY A 231 -2.01 -11.00 2.04
N SER A 232 -2.74 -10.06 2.64
CA SER A 232 -3.25 -10.12 4.02
C SER A 232 -4.67 -10.71 4.16
N GLY A 233 -5.38 -10.87 3.04
CA GLY A 233 -6.76 -11.39 3.01
C GLY A 233 -7.87 -10.34 3.15
N THR A 234 -7.57 -9.05 3.37
CA THR A 234 -8.62 -8.00 3.46
C THR A 234 -9.40 -7.80 2.16
N GLY A 235 -8.89 -8.31 1.04
CA GLY A 235 -9.62 -8.41 -0.24
C GLY A 235 -10.97 -9.15 -0.11
N GLY A 236 -11.10 -10.08 0.83
CA GLY A 236 -12.33 -10.83 1.09
C GLY A 236 -13.53 -9.97 1.50
N LEU A 237 -13.30 -8.74 1.99
CA LEU A 237 -14.37 -7.79 2.31
C LEU A 237 -15.27 -7.47 1.11
N THR A 238 -14.75 -7.52 -0.12
CA THR A 238 -15.56 -7.34 -1.32
C THR A 238 -16.66 -8.41 -1.42
N SER A 239 -16.32 -9.68 -1.19
CA SER A 239 -17.27 -10.79 -1.22
C SER A 239 -18.21 -10.78 -0.01
N PHE A 240 -17.70 -10.38 1.15
CA PHE A 240 -18.47 -10.19 2.37
C PHE A 240 -19.60 -9.18 2.17
N PHE A 241 -19.27 -7.97 1.68
CA PHE A 241 -20.29 -6.95 1.42
C PHE A 241 -21.21 -7.29 0.25
N ALA A 242 -20.72 -8.02 -0.75
CA ALA A 242 -21.55 -8.50 -1.85
C ALA A 242 -22.72 -9.37 -1.33
N THR A 243 -22.46 -10.15 -0.27
CA THR A 243 -23.42 -11.04 0.38
C THR A 243 -24.26 -10.32 1.43
N LEU A 244 -23.64 -9.48 2.26
CA LEU A 244 -24.28 -8.82 3.40
C LEU A 244 -25.37 -7.81 3.00
N VAL A 245 -25.15 -7.05 1.91
CA VAL A 245 -26.05 -5.96 1.51
C VAL A 245 -27.03 -6.46 0.45
N PRO A 246 -28.37 -6.44 0.68
CA PRO A 246 -29.34 -6.83 -0.34
C PRO A 246 -29.35 -5.89 -1.56
N ASP A 247 -29.62 -6.44 -2.75
CA ASP A 247 -29.62 -5.66 -4.01
C ASP A 247 -30.65 -4.52 -4.00
N LEU A 248 -31.83 -4.76 -3.43
CA LEU A 248 -32.87 -3.73 -3.28
C LEU A 248 -32.37 -2.55 -2.46
N ILE A 249 -31.77 -2.81 -1.29
CA ILE A 249 -31.18 -1.78 -0.42
C ILE A 249 -30.06 -1.03 -1.14
N PHE A 250 -29.20 -1.75 -1.87
CA PHE A 250 -28.13 -1.14 -2.65
C PHE A 250 -28.69 -0.20 -3.73
N SER A 251 -29.67 -0.64 -4.51
CA SER A 251 -30.28 0.16 -5.58
C SER A 251 -30.99 1.41 -5.05
N GLU A 252 -31.73 1.29 -3.95
CA GLU A 252 -32.46 2.42 -3.35
C GLU A 252 -31.50 3.49 -2.80
N LYS A 253 -30.50 3.07 -2.02
CA LYS A 253 -29.55 3.99 -1.40
C LYS A 253 -28.63 4.67 -2.41
N THR A 254 -28.10 3.93 -3.39
CA THR A 254 -27.23 4.53 -4.41
C THR A 254 -27.97 5.56 -5.26
N LYS A 255 -29.23 5.31 -5.64
CA LYS A 255 -30.09 6.30 -6.32
C LYS A 255 -30.28 7.57 -5.48
N LYS A 256 -30.53 7.42 -4.16
CA LYS A 256 -30.66 8.55 -3.23
C LYS A 256 -29.38 9.39 -3.19
N TYR A 257 -28.20 8.76 -3.06
CA TYR A 257 -26.93 9.47 -2.98
C TYR A 257 -26.52 10.12 -4.30
N ALA A 258 -26.79 9.48 -5.44
CA ALA A 258 -26.56 10.07 -6.75
C ALA A 258 -27.39 11.35 -6.96
N GLN A 259 -28.66 11.34 -6.52
CA GLN A 259 -29.56 12.50 -6.67
C GLN A 259 -29.25 13.64 -5.69
N LYS A 260 -29.07 13.33 -4.40
CA LYS A 260 -28.95 14.34 -3.34
C LYS A 260 -27.53 14.84 -3.13
N GLU A 261 -26.55 13.95 -3.25
CA GLU A 261 -25.17 14.21 -2.85
C GLU A 261 -24.21 14.19 -4.06
N LYS A 262 -24.72 13.88 -5.26
CA LYS A 262 -23.96 13.73 -6.51
C LYS A 262 -22.81 12.73 -6.37
N VAL A 263 -23.07 11.63 -5.65
CA VAL A 263 -22.15 10.52 -5.47
C VAL A 263 -22.72 9.23 -6.06
N THR A 264 -22.04 8.70 -7.06
CA THR A 264 -22.30 7.41 -7.69
C THR A 264 -21.42 6.34 -7.05
N LEU A 265 -22.04 5.25 -6.59
CA LEU A 265 -21.40 4.16 -5.87
C LEU A 265 -21.64 2.86 -6.66
N ASN A 266 -20.56 2.20 -7.06
CA ASN A 266 -20.61 1.09 -8.03
C ASN A 266 -20.51 -0.29 -7.38
N SER A 267 -20.41 -0.37 -6.05
CA SER A 267 -20.38 -1.65 -5.32
C SER A 267 -20.99 -1.53 -3.92
N LYS A 268 -21.51 -2.65 -3.39
CA LYS A 268 -22.03 -2.75 -2.03
C LYS A 268 -20.99 -2.38 -0.96
N GLU A 269 -19.72 -2.70 -1.22
CA GLU A 269 -18.60 -2.27 -0.40
C GLU A 269 -18.44 -0.74 -0.42
N SER A 270 -18.47 -0.10 -1.60
CA SER A 270 -18.40 1.37 -1.70
C SER A 270 -19.58 2.05 -1.03
N LEU A 271 -20.78 1.44 -1.06
CA LEU A 271 -21.94 1.92 -0.31
C LEU A 271 -21.67 1.90 1.20
N TYR A 272 -21.21 0.77 1.73
CA TYR A 272 -20.93 0.64 3.16
C TYR A 272 -19.90 1.68 3.63
N TYR A 273 -18.77 1.80 2.93
CA TYR A 273 -17.74 2.79 3.30
C TYR A 273 -18.22 4.23 3.14
N TYR A 274 -19.05 4.52 2.14
CA TYR A 274 -19.64 5.85 1.98
C TYR A 274 -20.57 6.20 3.15
N GLU A 275 -21.45 5.29 3.56
CA GLU A 275 -22.33 5.52 4.71
C GLU A 275 -21.53 5.70 6.00
N LEU A 276 -20.45 4.93 6.17
CA LEU A 276 -19.54 5.05 7.31
C LEU A 276 -18.82 6.40 7.31
N TYR A 277 -18.32 6.83 6.15
CA TYR A 277 -17.74 8.15 5.93
C TYR A 277 -18.71 9.29 6.28
N ARG A 278 -19.98 9.18 5.85
CA ARG A 278 -21.02 10.19 6.08
C ARG A 278 -21.42 10.34 7.55
N LYS A 279 -21.08 9.39 8.43
CA LYS A 279 -21.23 9.58 9.89
C LYS A 279 -20.31 10.66 10.46
N TYR A 280 -19.18 10.94 9.78
CA TYR A 280 -18.10 11.79 10.32
C TYR A 280 -17.81 13.02 9.47
N TYR A 281 -18.05 12.96 8.16
CA TYR A 281 -17.66 14.00 7.21
C TYR A 281 -18.79 14.32 6.25
N ASP A 282 -18.81 15.57 5.77
CA ASP A 282 -19.77 16.01 4.76
C ASP A 282 -19.52 15.34 3.39
N PHE A 283 -20.51 15.33 2.51
CA PHE A 283 -20.35 14.71 1.18
C PHE A 283 -19.35 15.51 0.32
N PRO A 284 -18.67 14.86 -0.65
CA PRO A 284 -17.42 15.39 -1.18
C PRO A 284 -17.53 16.70 -1.95
N ALA A 285 -18.70 16.99 -2.52
CA ALA A 285 -18.94 18.23 -3.24
C ALA A 285 -18.74 19.49 -2.35
N ASN A 286 -18.98 19.37 -1.04
CA ASN A 286 -18.96 20.47 -0.08
C ASN A 286 -17.59 20.70 0.59
N LEU A 287 -16.62 19.81 0.40
CA LEU A 287 -15.38 19.85 1.19
C LEU A 287 -14.36 20.86 0.68
N VAL A 288 -14.22 20.99 -0.64
CA VAL A 288 -13.19 21.83 -1.27
C VAL A 288 -13.74 22.39 -2.59
N GLU A 289 -13.55 23.69 -2.80
CA GLU A 289 -13.80 24.31 -4.10
C GLU A 289 -12.69 23.94 -5.09
N SER A 290 -13.07 23.48 -6.27
CA SER A 290 -12.13 23.14 -7.33
C SER A 290 -12.77 23.28 -8.71
N LYS A 291 -11.93 23.65 -9.68
CA LYS A 291 -12.28 23.74 -11.10
C LYS A 291 -12.44 22.35 -11.74
N THR A 292 -11.72 21.35 -11.22
CA THR A 292 -11.71 19.97 -11.71
C THR A 292 -12.28 19.04 -10.65
N ARG A 293 -13.35 18.32 -10.99
CA ARG A 293 -14.07 17.44 -10.06
C ARG A 293 -14.18 16.02 -10.59
N CYS A 294 -14.18 15.05 -9.68
CA CYS A 294 -14.39 13.66 -10.02
C CYS A 294 -15.81 13.45 -10.59
N PRO A 295 -15.98 12.77 -11.74
CA PRO A 295 -17.30 12.55 -12.32
C PRO A 295 -18.20 11.62 -11.47
N GLN A 296 -17.61 10.81 -10.59
CA GLN A 296 -18.35 9.85 -9.76
C GLN A 296 -18.76 10.43 -8.41
N CYS A 297 -17.89 11.16 -7.72
CA CYS A 297 -18.19 11.66 -6.37
C CYS A 297 -18.15 13.17 -6.20
N ASN A 298 -17.87 13.91 -7.28
CA ASN A 298 -17.81 15.37 -7.30
C ASN A 298 -16.75 15.99 -6.36
N PHE A 299 -15.83 15.17 -5.83
CA PHE A 299 -14.68 15.63 -5.06
C PHE A 299 -13.67 16.37 -5.93
N SER A 300 -12.92 17.30 -5.33
CA SER A 300 -11.81 17.99 -6.00
C SER A 300 -10.75 16.99 -6.49
N LYS A 301 -10.39 17.09 -7.78
CA LYS A 301 -9.39 16.23 -8.43
C LYS A 301 -8.16 17.07 -8.79
N GLU A 302 -6.97 16.52 -8.51
CA GLU A 302 -5.71 17.02 -9.07
C GLU A 302 -5.67 16.79 -10.58
N THR A 303 -5.30 17.81 -11.36
CA THR A 303 -5.38 17.81 -12.82
C THR A 303 -4.71 16.58 -13.48
N GLU A 304 -3.57 16.16 -12.94
CA GLU A 304 -2.76 15.04 -13.45
C GLU A 304 -3.18 13.65 -12.91
N SER A 305 -4.19 13.54 -12.04
CA SER A 305 -4.57 12.25 -11.45
C SER A 305 -5.60 11.50 -12.30
N HIS A 306 -5.25 10.30 -12.76
CA HIS A 306 -6.21 9.40 -13.45
C HIS A 306 -7.11 8.62 -12.47
N PHE A 307 -6.96 8.86 -11.17
CA PHE A 307 -7.59 8.12 -10.08
C PHE A 307 -8.22 9.06 -9.05
N CYS A 308 -9.43 8.75 -8.56
CA CYS A 308 -10.03 9.52 -7.47
C CYS A 308 -9.58 8.99 -6.11
N ARG A 309 -8.81 9.77 -5.34
CA ARG A 309 -8.47 9.41 -3.96
C ARG A 309 -9.68 9.29 -3.02
N MET A 310 -10.76 10.04 -3.29
CA MET A 310 -11.94 10.04 -2.43
C MET A 310 -12.80 8.77 -2.58
N CYS A 311 -13.12 8.37 -3.81
CA CYS A 311 -14.04 7.25 -4.07
C CYS A 311 -13.40 6.03 -4.74
N GLY A 312 -12.14 6.11 -5.17
CA GLY A 312 -11.44 5.03 -5.85
C GLY A 312 -11.76 4.87 -7.34
N SER A 313 -12.51 5.79 -7.95
CA SER A 313 -12.85 5.71 -9.37
C SER A 313 -11.61 5.80 -10.28
N PHE A 314 -11.55 4.90 -11.27
CA PHE A 314 -10.51 4.84 -12.30
C PHE A 314 -11.03 4.12 -13.55
N PRO A 315 -10.70 4.61 -14.77
CA PRO A 315 -10.05 5.88 -15.06
C PRO A 315 -11.01 7.07 -14.89
N ILE A 316 -10.48 8.27 -14.62
CA ILE A 316 -11.22 9.55 -14.54
C ILE A 316 -10.43 10.72 -15.13
#